data_AF-A0A6V8KTZ8-F1
#
_entry.id   AF-A0A6V8KTZ8-F1
#
_cell.length_a   1.000
_cell.length_b   1.000
_cell.length_c   1.000
_cell.angle_alpha   90.00
_cell.angle_beta   90.00
_cell.angle_gamma   90.00
#
_symmetry.space_group_name_H-M   'P 1'
#
loop_
_entity.id
_entity.type
_entity.pdbx_description
1 polymer ?
#
loop_
_entity_poly.entity_id
_entity_poly.type
_entity_poly.pdbx_seq_one_letter_code
_entity_poly.pdbx_strand_id
1 'polypeptide(L)' 'MAEEAKEHKATTIFFETLVSPKVAETIASEVGAKTAVLDPIEGLQPGSSDDYFSVMRKNLATLGPALGCGT' A
#
# COMPACT_ATOMS: atom_id res chain seq x y z
N MET A 1 0.86 -4.93 -15.59
CA MET A 1 0.86 -4.89 -14.11
C MET A 1 0.44 -6.22 -13.48
N ALA A 2 -0.70 -6.82 -13.90
CA ALA A 2 -1.15 -8.09 -13.33
C ALA A 2 -0.24 -9.27 -13.70
N GLU A 3 0.25 -9.34 -14.95
CA GLU A 3 1.18 -10.40 -15.37
C GLU A 3 2.49 -10.36 -14.58
N GLU A 4 3.08 -9.18 -14.38
CA GLU A 4 4.30 -8.99 -13.59
C GLU A 4 4.06 -9.36 -12.12
N ALA A 5 2.94 -8.92 -11.54
CA ALA A 5 2.58 -9.29 -10.17
C ALA A 5 2.42 -10.80 -10.00
N LYS A 6 1.83 -11.48 -11.00
CA LYS A 6 1.65 -12.92 -11.02
C LYS A 6 2.98 -13.66 -11.20
N GLU A 7 3.82 -13.22 -12.14
CA GLU A 7 5.14 -13.79 -12.42
C GLU A 7 6.04 -13.74 -11.17
N HIS A 8 6.04 -12.60 -10.49
CA HIS A 8 6.83 -12.39 -9.27
C HIS A 8 6.15 -12.89 -7.99
N LYS A 9 4.94 -13.47 -8.09
CA LYS A 9 4.17 -13.97 -6.94
C LYS A 9 3.97 -12.89 -5.87
N ALA A 10 3.65 -11.68 -6.30
CA ALA A 10 3.37 -10.57 -5.42
C ALA A 10 2.21 -10.94 -4.48
N THR A 11 2.42 -10.75 -3.18
CA THR A 11 1.42 -11.07 -2.14
C THR A 11 0.56 -9.87 -1.77
N THR A 12 1.04 -8.66 -2.03
CA THR A 12 0.39 -7.40 -1.69
C THR A 12 0.59 -6.37 -2.81
N ILE A 13 -0.49 -5.71 -3.22
CA ILE A 13 -0.48 -4.54 -4.12
C ILE A 13 -0.67 -3.29 -3.26
N PHE A 14 0.35 -2.44 -3.18
CA PHE A 14 0.27 -1.17 -2.47
C PHE A 14 -0.26 -0.06 -3.37
N PHE A 15 -1.04 0.86 -2.82
CA PHE A 15 -1.53 2.05 -3.52
C PHE A 15 -1.57 3.27 -2.60
N GLU A 16 -1.60 4.47 -3.19
CA GLU A 16 -1.61 5.73 -2.45
C GLU A 16 -3.01 6.18 -2.01
N THR A 17 -3.07 7.18 -1.12
CA THR A 17 -4.32 7.71 -0.53
C THR A 17 -5.11 8.63 -1.45
N LEU A 18 -4.47 9.26 -2.45
CA LEU A 18 -5.05 10.36 -3.22
C LEU A 18 -5.82 9.92 -4.46
N VAL A 19 -5.71 8.64 -4.86
CA VAL A 19 -6.36 8.10 -6.06
C VAL A 19 -7.29 6.94 -5.72
N SER A 20 -8.18 6.63 -6.66
CA SER A 20 -9.15 5.53 -6.52
C SER A 20 -8.45 4.16 -6.38
N PRO A 21 -8.85 3.31 -5.41
CA PRO A 21 -8.24 1.99 -5.19
C PRO A 21 -8.57 0.96 -6.28
N LYS A 22 -9.57 1.24 -7.13
CA LYS A 22 -10.15 0.26 -8.06
C LYS A 22 -9.12 -0.47 -8.93
N VAL A 23 -8.07 0.22 -9.38
CA VAL A 23 -7.01 -0.38 -10.21
C VAL A 23 -6.22 -1.40 -9.39
N ALA A 24 -5.80 -1.04 -8.18
CA ALA A 24 -5.08 -1.93 -7.28
C ALA A 24 -5.94 -3.14 -6.85
N GLU A 25 -7.23 -2.91 -6.57
CA GLU A 25 -8.20 -3.96 -6.24
C GLU A 25 -8.39 -4.95 -7.39
N THR A 26 -8.50 -4.44 -8.62
CA THR A 26 -8.65 -5.28 -9.83
C THR A 26 -7.43 -6.18 -10.01
N ILE A 27 -6.23 -5.59 -9.97
CA ILE A 27 -4.97 -6.32 -10.12
C ILE A 27 -4.82 -7.37 -9.00
N ALA A 28 -5.08 -7.00 -7.75
CA ALA A 28 -4.96 -7.90 -6.62
C ALA A 28 -5.93 -9.09 -6.74
N SER A 29 -7.16 -8.85 -7.19
CA SER A 29 -8.16 -9.90 -7.42
C SER A 29 -7.74 -10.87 -8.52
N GLU A 30 -7.09 -10.40 -9.59
CA GLU A 30 -6.63 -11.25 -10.70
C GLU A 30 -5.48 -12.18 -10.30
N VAL A 31 -4.60 -11.73 -9.40
CA VAL A 31 -3.38 -12.46 -9.02
C VAL A 31 -3.48 -13.17 -7.66
N GLY A 32 -4.59 -12.99 -6.93
CA GLY A 32 -4.78 -13.55 -5.59
C GLY A 32 -3.97 -12.84 -4.49
N ALA A 33 -3.61 -11.58 -4.71
CA ALA A 33 -2.91 -10.75 -3.73
C ALA A 33 -3.88 -9.98 -2.83
N LYS A 34 -3.36 -9.40 -1.75
CA LYS A 34 -4.06 -8.42 -0.92
C LYS A 34 -3.78 -7.00 -1.43
N THR A 35 -4.60 -6.03 -1.01
CA THR A 35 -4.28 -4.61 -1.17
C THR A 35 -3.91 -3.98 0.16
N ALA A 36 -3.09 -2.94 0.12
CA ALA A 36 -2.75 -2.14 1.28
C ALA A 36 -2.41 -0.70 0.88
N VAL A 37 -2.57 0.26 1.79
CA VAL A 37 -2.28 1.67 1.52
C VAL A 37 -0.86 2.02 1.98
N LEU A 38 -0.13 2.75 1.13
CA LEU A 38 1.09 3.47 1.52
C LEU A 38 0.93 4.93 1.17
N ASP A 39 1.16 5.80 2.16
CA ASP A 39 1.05 7.24 1.97
C ASP A 39 2.41 7.78 1.45
N PRO A 40 2.45 8.41 0.25
CA PRO A 40 3.67 8.99 -0.31
C PRO A 40 4.05 10.33 0.32
N ILE A 41 3.29 10.82 1.31
CA ILE A 41 3.45 12.10 2.02
C ILE A 41 3.33 13.36 1.15
N GLU A 42 3.01 13.23 -0.14
CA GLU A 42 2.92 14.36 -1.08
C GLU A 42 1.69 15.26 -0.85
N GLY A 43 0.72 14.83 -0.03
CA GLY A 43 -0.59 15.50 0.09
C GLY A 43 -1.21 15.47 1.48
N LEU A 44 -0.45 15.80 2.54
CA LEU A 44 -1.03 15.99 3.86
C LEU A 44 -2.16 17.04 3.80
N GLN A 45 -3.36 16.66 4.25
CA GLN A 45 -4.50 17.56 4.23
C GLN A 45 -4.23 18.79 5.12
N PRO A 46 -4.67 19.99 4.71
CA PRO A 46 -4.61 21.17 5.57
C PRO A 46 -5.23 20.89 6.94
N GLY A 47 -4.49 21.15 8.01
CA GLY A 47 -4.92 20.87 9.38
C GLY A 47 -4.61 19.45 9.89
N SER A 48 -3.90 18.63 9.11
CA SER A 48 -3.36 17.36 9.61
C SER A 48 -2.38 17.60 10.76
N SER A 49 -2.44 16.72 11.77
CA SER A 49 -1.45 16.65 12.85
C SER A 49 -0.30 15.70 12.53
N ASP A 50 -0.35 15.04 11.36
CA ASP A 50 0.70 14.12 10.95
C ASP A 50 1.96 14.86 10.48
N ASP A 51 3.11 14.30 10.84
CA ASP A 51 4.42 14.69 10.36
C ASP A 51 5.05 13.54 9.57
N TYR A 52 6.24 13.79 9.00
CA TYR A 52 7.00 12.76 8.29
C TYR A 52 7.12 11.46 9.09
N PHE A 53 7.43 11.54 10.37
CA PHE A 53 7.64 10.35 11.18
C PHE A 53 6.34 9.63 11.52
N SER A 54 5.24 10.34 11.76
CA SER A 54 3.95 9.69 12.01
C SER A 54 3.46 8.96 10.77
N VAL A 55 3.61 9.55 9.58
CA VAL A 55 3.28 8.90 8.31
C VAL A 55 4.16 7.69 8.06
N MET A 56 5.48 7.82 8.21
CA MET A 56 6.39 6.69 7.98
C MET A 56 6.20 5.55 8.99
N ARG A 57 5.83 5.86 10.24
CA ARG A 57 5.44 4.82 11.23
C ARG A 57 4.16 4.10 10.82
N LYS A 58 3.17 4.82 10.30
CA LYS A 58 1.94 4.21 9.73
C LYS A 58 2.28 3.31 8.54
N ASN A 59 3.11 3.80 7.61
CA ASN A 59 3.59 3.00 6.48
C ASN A 59 4.34 1.75 6.94
N LEU A 60 5.21 1.86 7.94
CA LEU A 60 5.93 0.71 8.51
C LEU A 60 4.98 -0.33 9.12
N ALA A 61 3.92 0.12 9.82
CA ALA A 61 2.89 -0.76 10.36
C ALA A 61 2.08 -1.50 9.27
N THR A 62 2.00 -0.93 8.05
CA THR A 62 1.44 -1.61 6.88
C THR A 62 2.45 -2.58 6.25
N LEU A 63 3.70 -2.13 6.05
CA LEU A 63 4.75 -2.92 5.38
C LEU A 63 5.13 -4.18 6.14
N GLY A 64 5.28 -4.09 7.46
CA GLY A 64 5.68 -5.21 8.32
C GLY A 64 4.87 -6.49 8.08
N PRO A 65 3.55 -6.49 8.32
CA PRO A 65 2.72 -7.68 8.10
C PRO A 65 2.59 -8.06 6.62
N ALA A 66 2.56 -7.09 5.70
CA ALA A 66 2.45 -7.36 4.26
C ALA A 66 3.69 -8.07 3.68
N LEU A 67 4.87 -7.82 4.27
CA LEU A 67 6.15 -8.41 3.86
C LEU A 67 6.64 -9.54 4.78
N GLY A 68 5.81 -9.96 5.74
CA GLY A 68 6.10 -11.12 6.61
C GLY A 68 7.03 -10.83 7.80
N CYS A 69 7.30 -9.56 8.13
CA CYS A 69 8.14 -9.15 9.26
C CYS A 69 7.35 -8.98 10.57
N GLY A 70 6.25 -9.72 10.75
CA GLY A 70 5.28 -9.52 11.84
C GLY A 70 5.23 -10.63 12.89
N THR A 71 6.23 -11.52 12.95
CA THR A 71 6.39 -12.54 14.00
C THR A 71 7.43 -12.13 15.02
#